data_AF-A0A1E5SY34-F1
#
_entry.id   AF-A0A1E5SY34-F1
#
_cell.length_a   1.000
_cell.length_b   1.000
_cell.length_c   1.000
_cell.angle_alpha   90.00
_cell.angle_beta   90.00
_cell.angle_gamma   90.00
#
_symmetry.space_group_name_H-M   'P 1'
#
loop_
_entity.id
_entity.type
_entity.pdbx_description
1 polymer ?
#
loop_
_entity_poly.entity_id
_entity_poly.type
_entity_poly.pdbx_seq_one_letter_code
_entity_poly.pdbx_strand_id
1 'polypeptide(L)'
;MKKRRITSLLLSIVALSLIVYFFSTTQLSVEFSMYFKPEYYLKYSLLIISLMLINAAFLLFKNDKGANLSLAIFGYTILEEIIFDLLGITSVNMPLVAYIVLFACALPSLWIAHSNTFNTEKLSTKGLVISLAIGALESLYPILI
;
A
#
# COMPACT_ATOMS: atom_id res chain seq x y z
N MET A 1 -16.56 13.72 -10.82
CA MET A 1 -15.28 14.18 -11.44
C MET A 1 -14.40 15.00 -10.50
N LYS A 2 -14.84 16.16 -9.99
CA LYS A 2 -14.02 17.00 -9.07
C LYS A 2 -13.58 16.26 -7.80
N LYS A 3 -14.53 15.61 -7.10
CA LYS A 3 -14.24 14.82 -5.87
C LYS A 3 -13.18 13.74 -6.10
N ARG A 4 -13.33 12.93 -7.16
CA ARG A 4 -12.35 11.88 -7.54
C ARG A 4 -10.94 12.45 -7.72
N ARG A 5 -10.82 13.54 -8.49
CA ARG A 5 -9.51 14.19 -8.72
C ARG A 5 -8.92 14.74 -7.43
N ILE A 6 -9.72 15.36 -6.57
CA ILE A 6 -9.27 15.84 -5.26
C ILE A 6 -8.77 14.68 -4.40
N THR A 7 -9.54 13.60 -4.28
CA THR A 7 -9.13 12.40 -3.55
C THR A 7 -7.83 11.83 -4.12
N SER A 8 -7.72 11.72 -5.44
CA SER A 8 -6.51 11.22 -6.10
C SER A 8 -5.30 12.10 -5.77
N LEU A 9 -5.44 13.42 -5.85
CA LEU A 9 -4.37 14.36 -5.52
C LEU A 9 -3.95 14.28 -4.05
N LEU A 10 -4.91 14.17 -3.12
CA LEU A 10 -4.62 14.00 -1.69
C LEU A 10 -3.82 12.71 -1.45
N LEU A 11 -4.24 11.58 -2.01
CA LEU A 11 -3.53 10.31 -1.89
C LEU A 11 -2.13 10.39 -2.54
N SER A 12 -2.01 11.04 -3.70
CA SER A 12 -0.71 11.26 -4.36
C SER A 12 0.25 12.10 -3.53
N ILE A 13 -0.22 13.19 -2.89
CA ILE A 13 0.61 14.04 -2.04
C ILE A 13 1.15 13.24 -0.85
N VAL A 14 0.30 12.45 -0.20
CA VAL A 14 0.71 11.58 0.90
C VAL A 14 1.75 10.57 0.43
N ALA A 15 1.48 9.85 -0.66
CA ALA A 15 2.39 8.84 -1.19
C ALA A 15 3.75 9.43 -1.58
N LEU A 16 3.78 10.57 -2.29
CA LEU A 16 5.02 11.23 -2.67
C LEU A 16 5.82 11.70 -1.46
N SER A 17 5.14 12.23 -0.43
CA SER A 17 5.79 12.64 0.82
C SER A 17 6.46 11.45 1.52
N LEU A 18 5.78 10.31 1.59
CA LEU A 18 6.33 9.08 2.16
C LEU A 18 7.48 8.51 1.33
N ILE A 19 7.35 8.49 0.00
CA ILE A 19 8.42 8.06 -0.91
C ILE A 19 9.68 8.90 -0.67
N VAL A 20 9.55 10.23 -0.66
CA VAL A 20 10.69 11.14 -0.40
C VAL A 20 11.30 10.89 0.97
N TYR A 21 10.47 10.73 2.00
CA TYR A 21 10.91 10.44 3.36
C TYR A 21 11.68 9.11 3.44
N PHE A 22 11.16 8.04 2.85
CA PHE A 22 11.81 6.72 2.88
C PHE A 22 13.07 6.66 2.03
N PHE A 23 13.11 7.34 0.88
CA PHE A 23 14.36 7.48 0.12
C PHE A 23 15.44 8.25 0.89
N SER A 24 15.04 9.26 1.68
CA SER A 24 16.00 10.08 2.44
C SER A 24 16.53 9.37 3.69
N THR A 25 15.80 8.38 4.21
CA THR A 25 16.12 7.67 5.46
C THR A 25 16.67 6.27 5.23
N THR A 26 16.38 5.65 4.09
CA THR A 26 16.86 4.30 3.76
C THR A 26 18.23 4.39 3.10
N GLN A 27 19.26 3.86 3.77
CA GLN A 27 20.55 3.63 3.13
C GLN A 27 20.42 2.47 2.13
N LEU A 28 20.31 2.81 0.84
CA LEU A 28 20.29 1.84 -0.24
C LEU A 28 21.67 1.18 -0.35
N SER A 29 21.84 0.00 0.24
CA SER A 29 23.03 -0.83 -0.01
C SER A 29 22.94 -1.45 -1.40
N VAL A 30 24.01 -1.32 -2.19
CA VAL A 30 24.05 -1.74 -3.61
C VAL A 30 24.15 -3.26 -3.78
N GLU A 31 24.33 -4.03 -2.70
CA GLU A 31 24.45 -5.48 -2.78
C GLU A 31 23.10 -6.17 -2.97
N PHE A 32 22.88 -6.71 -4.17
CA PHE A 32 21.65 -7.43 -4.55
C PHE A 32 21.30 -8.58 -3.60
N SER A 33 22.31 -9.25 -3.02
CA SER A 33 22.15 -10.34 -2.05
C SER A 33 21.53 -9.91 -0.72
N MET A 34 21.64 -8.64 -0.34
CA MET A 34 21.08 -8.12 0.92
C MET A 34 19.57 -7.87 0.81
N TYR A 35 19.01 -7.74 -0.40
CA TYR A 35 17.57 -7.50 -0.60
C TYR A 35 16.68 -8.67 -0.20
N PHE A 36 17.23 -9.89 -0.20
CA PHE A 36 16.52 -11.10 0.23
C PHE A 36 16.69 -11.40 1.72
N LYS A 37 17.26 -10.48 2.50
CA LYS A 37 17.29 -10.60 3.95
C LYS A 37 16.06 -9.92 4.56
N PRO A 38 15.39 -10.57 5.54
CA PRO A 38 14.19 -10.01 6.20
C PRO A 38 14.37 -8.57 6.71
N GLU A 39 15.49 -8.30 7.36
CA GLU A 39 15.82 -7.00 7.96
C GLU A 39 15.90 -5.85 6.94
N TYR A 40 16.36 -6.16 5.72
CA TYR A 40 16.44 -5.19 4.63
C TYR A 40 15.08 -5.03 3.97
N TYR A 41 14.37 -6.14 3.73
CA TYR A 41 13.04 -6.11 3.14
C TYR A 41 12.07 -5.22 3.90
N LEU A 42 12.06 -5.29 5.23
CA LEU A 42 11.18 -4.47 6.07
C LEU A 42 11.38 -2.96 5.83
N LYS A 43 12.60 -2.50 5.54
CA LYS A 43 12.86 -1.09 5.19
C LYS A 43 12.30 -0.72 3.80
N TYR A 44 12.33 -1.68 2.86
CA TYR A 44 11.79 -1.51 1.52
C TYR A 44 10.28 -1.66 1.43
N SER A 45 9.66 -2.47 2.31
CA SER A 45 8.22 -2.73 2.33
C SER A 45 7.41 -1.43 2.39
N LEU A 46 7.83 -0.48 3.24
CA LEU A 46 7.24 0.85 3.36
C LEU A 46 7.29 1.66 2.07
N LEU A 47 8.41 1.57 1.34
CA LEU A 47 8.56 2.21 0.04
C LEU A 47 7.65 1.53 -1.00
N ILE A 48 7.61 0.20 -1.02
CA ILE A 48 6.75 -0.61 -1.89
C ILE A 48 5.28 -0.23 -1.66
N ILE A 49 4.83 -0.15 -0.42
CA ILE A 49 3.46 0.22 -0.06
C ILE A 49 3.15 1.67 -0.48
N SER A 50 4.12 2.58 -0.31
CA SER A 50 3.97 3.96 -0.80
C SER A 50 3.87 4.01 -2.34
N LEU A 51 4.59 3.13 -3.04
CA LEU A 51 4.49 2.94 -4.50
C LEU A 51 3.14 2.35 -4.92
N MET A 52 2.57 1.44 -4.13
CA MET A 52 1.20 0.95 -4.35
C MET A 52 0.18 2.08 -4.22
N LEU A 53 0.33 2.95 -3.21
CA LEU A 53 -0.56 4.10 -3.01
C LEU A 53 -0.50 5.11 -4.17
N ILE A 54 0.72 5.47 -4.63
CA ILE A 54 0.86 6.41 -5.75
C ILE A 54 0.28 5.81 -7.04
N ASN A 55 0.46 4.51 -7.28
CA ASN A 55 -0.14 3.83 -8.43
C ASN A 55 -1.68 3.85 -8.35
N ALA A 56 -2.24 3.52 -7.19
CA ALA A 56 -3.68 3.55 -6.98
C ALA A 56 -4.27 4.96 -7.19
N ALA A 57 -3.61 5.97 -6.65
CA ALA A 57 -3.99 7.38 -6.82
C ALA A 57 -3.93 7.82 -8.30
N PHE A 58 -2.90 7.40 -9.03
CA PHE A 58 -2.76 7.70 -10.46
C PHE A 58 -3.85 7.06 -11.32
N LEU A 59 -4.14 5.78 -11.09
CA LEU A 59 -5.24 5.07 -11.76
C LEU A 59 -6.59 5.72 -11.44
N LEU A 60 -6.81 6.10 -10.19
CA LEU A 60 -8.01 6.81 -9.77
C LEU A 60 -8.15 8.18 -10.47
N PHE A 61 -7.05 8.91 -10.62
CA PHE A 61 -7.03 10.20 -11.32
C PHE A 61 -7.48 10.04 -12.78
N LYS A 62 -6.90 9.04 -13.47
CA LYS A 62 -7.21 8.67 -14.86
C LYS A 62 -8.61 8.13 -15.09
N ASN A 63 -9.35 7.80 -14.03
CA ASN A 63 -10.59 7.02 -14.13
C ASN A 63 -10.36 5.62 -14.72
N ASP A 64 -9.22 5.03 -14.42
CA ASP A 64 -8.87 3.73 -14.96
C ASP A 64 -9.72 2.63 -14.31
N LYS A 65 -10.01 1.58 -15.08
CA LYS A 65 -10.75 0.39 -14.65
C LYS A 65 -10.06 -0.34 -13.50
N GLY A 66 -8.73 -0.35 -13.49
CA GLY A 66 -7.92 -0.95 -12.42
C GLY A 66 -7.86 -0.15 -11.12
N ALA A 67 -8.47 1.05 -11.05
CA ALA A 67 -8.33 1.92 -9.88
C ALA A 67 -8.84 1.29 -8.57
N ASN A 68 -10.02 0.69 -8.59
CA ASN A 68 -10.59 0.06 -7.39
C ASN A 68 -9.80 -1.17 -6.95
N LEU A 69 -9.28 -1.96 -7.91
CA LEU A 69 -8.39 -3.08 -7.60
C LEU A 69 -7.09 -2.60 -6.95
N SER A 70 -6.46 -1.57 -7.52
CA SER A 70 -5.21 -1.03 -6.97
C SER A 70 -5.39 -0.40 -5.59
N LEU A 71 -6.52 0.27 -5.33
CA LEU A 71 -6.88 0.79 -4.01
C LEU A 71 -7.12 -0.34 -3.00
N ALA A 72 -7.75 -1.43 -3.44
CA ALA A 72 -7.96 -2.60 -2.60
C ALA A 72 -6.63 -3.29 -2.25
N ILE A 73 -5.74 -3.49 -3.22
CA ILE A 73 -4.40 -4.05 -2.98
C ILE A 73 -3.68 -3.24 -1.92
N PHE A 74 -3.53 -1.93 -2.13
CA PHE A 74 -2.89 -1.04 -1.16
C PHE A 74 -3.55 -1.13 0.23
N GLY A 75 -4.89 -1.06 0.27
CA GLY A 75 -5.62 -1.03 1.52
C GLY A 75 -5.51 -2.34 2.32
N TYR A 76 -5.56 -3.48 1.64
CA TYR A 76 -5.41 -4.78 2.28
C TYR A 76 -3.97 -5.05 2.70
N THR A 77 -2.96 -4.69 1.90
CA THR A 77 -1.55 -4.78 2.32
C THR A 77 -1.32 -4.08 3.65
N ILE A 78 -1.79 -2.85 3.83
CA ILE A 78 -1.67 -2.16 5.12
C ILE A 78 -2.45 -2.88 6.21
N LEU A 79 -3.70 -3.24 5.97
CA LEU A 79 -4.54 -3.88 6.99
C LEU A 79 -3.96 -5.21 7.48
N GLU A 80 -3.44 -6.03 6.56
CA GLU A 80 -2.83 -7.33 6.85
C GLU A 80 -1.48 -7.16 7.56
N GLU A 81 -0.67 -6.18 7.15
CA GLU A 81 0.56 -5.79 7.87
C GLU A 81 0.25 -5.50 9.35
N ILE A 82 -0.80 -4.69 9.61
CA ILE A 82 -1.24 -4.35 10.96
C ILE A 82 -1.68 -5.59 11.73
N ILE A 83 -2.51 -6.42 11.10
CA ILE A 83 -3.09 -7.59 11.75
C ILE A 83 -1.98 -8.60 12.08
N PHE A 84 -1.04 -8.83 11.19
CA PHE A 84 0.05 -9.78 11.42
C PHE A 84 1.04 -9.29 12.47
N ASP A 85 1.34 -7.99 12.52
CA ASP A 85 2.16 -7.41 13.59
C ASP A 85 1.44 -7.54 14.95
N LEU A 86 0.14 -7.23 15.00
CA LEU A 86 -0.67 -7.36 16.22
C LEU A 86 -0.77 -8.81 16.72
N LEU A 87 -0.82 -9.79 15.80
CA LEU A 87 -0.83 -11.22 16.12
C LEU A 87 0.57 -11.75 16.47
N GLY A 88 1.63 -10.94 16.36
CA GLY A 88 3.02 -11.33 16.58
C GLY A 88 3.55 -12.29 15.52
N ILE A 89 2.93 -12.33 14.34
CA ILE A 89 3.38 -13.15 13.20
C ILE A 89 4.58 -12.48 12.55
N THR A 90 4.47 -11.18 12.28
CA THR A 90 5.55 -10.31 11.78
C THR A 90 5.97 -9.35 12.88
N SER A 91 7.19 -8.78 12.76
CA SER A 91 7.64 -7.69 13.63
C SER A 91 7.98 -6.50 12.76
N VAL A 92 7.02 -5.59 12.64
CA VAL A 92 7.08 -4.50 11.68
C VAL A 92 7.75 -3.31 12.35
N ASN A 93 9.07 -3.17 12.17
CA ASN A 93 9.83 -2.05 12.72
C ASN A 93 9.65 -0.78 11.86
N MET A 94 8.40 -0.37 11.65
CA MET A 94 8.03 0.83 10.90
C MET A 94 7.99 2.05 11.81
N PRO A 95 8.38 3.25 11.32
CA PRO A 95 8.13 4.49 12.04
C PRO A 95 6.63 4.65 12.29
N LEU A 96 6.22 4.76 13.57
CA LEU A 96 4.82 4.85 13.99
C LEU A 96 4.02 5.91 13.21
N VAL A 97 4.65 7.05 12.90
CA VAL A 97 4.03 8.13 12.14
C VAL A 97 3.64 7.66 10.73
N ALA A 98 4.53 6.97 10.02
CA ALA A 98 4.24 6.49 8.68
C ALA A 98 3.14 5.43 8.68
N TYR A 99 3.18 4.56 9.68
CA TYR A 99 2.16 3.54 9.89
C TYR A 99 0.76 4.13 10.09
N ILE A 100 0.63 5.15 10.95
CA ILE A 100 -0.64 5.86 11.17
C ILE A 100 -1.13 6.54 9.89
N VAL A 101 -0.23 7.20 9.15
CA VAL A 101 -0.58 7.91 7.90
C VAL A 101 -1.06 6.94 6.83
N LEU A 102 -0.37 5.81 6.66
CA LEU A 102 -0.73 4.77 5.69
C LEU A 102 -2.06 4.12 6.07
N PHE A 103 -2.28 3.81 7.35
CA PHE A 103 -3.56 3.29 7.83
C PHE A 103 -4.73 4.25 7.61
N ALA A 104 -4.51 5.55 7.88
CA ALA A 104 -5.50 6.58 7.60
C ALA A 104 -5.85 6.70 6.10
N CYS A 105 -4.93 6.32 5.21
CA CYS A 105 -5.18 6.23 3.77
C CYS A 105 -5.82 4.89 3.35
N ALA A 106 -5.51 3.80 4.06
CA ALA A 106 -6.00 2.46 3.75
C ALA A 106 -7.53 2.36 3.92
N LEU A 107 -8.07 2.88 5.02
CA LEU A 107 -9.51 2.87 5.28
C LEU A 107 -10.36 3.52 4.17
N PRO A 108 -10.10 4.78 3.75
CA PRO A 108 -10.84 5.37 2.64
C PRO A 108 -10.55 4.67 1.31
N SER A 109 -9.36 4.12 1.11
CA SER A 109 -9.05 3.37 -0.12
C SER A 109 -9.90 2.11 -0.25
N LEU A 110 -10.01 1.33 0.83
CA LEU A 110 -10.90 0.17 0.90
C LEU A 110 -12.36 0.58 0.72
N TRP A 111 -12.79 1.64 1.40
CA TRP A 111 -14.16 2.16 1.24
C TRP A 111 -14.46 2.48 -0.22
N ILE A 112 -13.59 3.25 -0.88
CA ILE A 112 -13.76 3.64 -2.29
C ILE A 112 -13.80 2.40 -3.19
N ALA A 113 -12.89 1.45 -2.98
CA ALA A 113 -12.78 0.24 -3.78
C ALA A 113 -14.05 -0.63 -3.71
N HIS A 114 -14.59 -0.83 -2.50
CA HIS A 114 -15.76 -1.69 -2.27
C HIS A 114 -17.08 -1.02 -2.63
N SER A 115 -17.23 0.26 -2.28
CA SER A 115 -18.46 1.02 -2.59
C SER A 115 -18.54 1.44 -4.06
N ASN A 116 -17.44 1.32 -4.81
CA ASN A 116 -17.30 1.87 -6.15
C ASN A 116 -17.72 3.36 -6.22
N THR A 117 -17.33 4.15 -5.22
CA THR A 117 -17.77 5.55 -5.03
C THR A 117 -17.65 6.42 -6.29
N PHE A 118 -16.64 6.15 -7.14
CA PHE A 118 -16.33 6.97 -8.31
C PHE A 118 -16.69 6.34 -9.66
N ASN A 119 -17.37 5.20 -9.68
CA ASN A 119 -17.81 4.51 -10.90
C ASN A 119 -16.68 4.24 -11.90
N THR A 120 -15.52 3.76 -11.44
CA THR A 120 -14.39 3.34 -12.28
C THR A 120 -14.64 1.93 -12.84
N GLU A 121 -14.60 0.92 -11.98
CA GLU A 121 -15.06 -0.45 -12.22
C GLU A 121 -15.28 -1.12 -10.87
N LYS A 122 -16.42 -1.78 -10.67
CA LYS A 122 -16.74 -2.42 -9.39
C LYS A 122 -15.70 -3.51 -9.09
N LEU A 123 -15.16 -3.52 -7.87
CA LEU A 123 -14.28 -4.59 -7.42
C LEU A 123 -15.03 -5.94 -7.51
N SER A 124 -14.51 -6.85 -8.33
CA SER A 124 -15.07 -8.19 -8.47
C SER A 124 -14.65 -9.08 -7.30
N THR A 125 -15.36 -10.18 -7.07
CA THR A 125 -14.97 -11.19 -6.07
C THR A 125 -13.57 -11.74 -6.33
N LYS A 126 -13.20 -11.93 -7.61
CA LYS A 126 -11.83 -12.32 -7.99
C LYS A 126 -10.83 -11.24 -7.63
N GLY A 127 -11.16 -9.97 -7.91
CA GLY A 127 -10.33 -8.83 -7.53
C GLY A 127 -10.11 -8.72 -6.03
N LEU A 128 -11.15 -8.96 -5.23
CA LEU A 128 -11.07 -9.03 -3.77
C LEU A 128 -10.07 -10.09 -3.30
N VAL A 129 -10.22 -11.33 -3.79
CA VAL A 129 -9.32 -12.44 -3.43
C VAL A 129 -7.89 -12.13 -3.85
N ILE A 130 -7.68 -11.58 -5.05
CA ILE A 130 -6.36 -11.16 -5.52
C ILE A 130 -5.76 -10.07 -4.62
N SER A 131 -6.56 -9.07 -4.23
CA SER A 131 -6.07 -7.98 -3.38
C SER A 131 -5.65 -8.44 -1.99
N LEU A 132 -6.42 -9.36 -1.38
CA LEU A 132 -6.06 -10.01 -0.11
C LEU A 132 -4.82 -10.89 -0.27
N ALA A 133 -4.76 -11.68 -1.34
CA ALA A 133 -3.60 -12.55 -1.57
C ALA A 133 -2.30 -11.74 -1.77
N ILE A 134 -2.35 -10.63 -2.51
CA ILE A 134 -1.19 -9.76 -2.69
C ILE A 134 -0.79 -9.10 -1.37
N GLY A 135 -1.75 -8.59 -0.60
CA GLY A 135 -1.43 -8.00 0.70
C GLY A 135 -0.81 -9.02 1.66
N ALA A 136 -1.39 -10.22 1.75
CA ALA A 136 -0.88 -11.27 2.63
C ALA A 136 0.51 -11.74 2.20
N LEU A 137 0.76 -11.85 0.88
CA LEU A 137 2.08 -12.18 0.35
C LEU A 137 3.10 -11.10 0.73
N GLU A 138 2.75 -9.83 0.57
CA GLU A 138 3.65 -8.72 0.91
C GLU A 138 4.00 -8.72 2.39
N SER A 139 3.00 -8.87 3.25
CA SER A 139 3.19 -8.82 4.70
C SER A 139 3.91 -10.05 5.24
N LEU A 140 3.71 -11.23 4.65
CA LEU A 140 4.37 -12.47 5.09
C LEU A 140 5.73 -12.70 4.44
N TYR A 141 6.07 -11.98 3.38
CA TYR A 141 7.33 -12.12 2.66
C TYR A 141 8.59 -12.12 3.57
N PRO A 142 8.72 -11.26 4.59
CA PRO A 142 9.89 -11.25 5.47
C PRO A 142 10.14 -12.59 6.19
N ILE A 143 9.12 -13.44 6.36
CA ILE A 143 9.24 -14.72 7.06
C ILE A 143 9.48 -15.88 6.07
N LEU A 144 9.26 -15.64 4.78
CA LEU A 144 9.40 -16.64 3.72
C LEU A 144 10.83 -16.72 3.15
N ILE A 145 11.71 -15.78 3.52
CA ILE A 145 13.08 -15.63 3.00
C ILE A 145 14.15 -15.81 4.07
#